data_AF-A0A4Q4XCD2-F1
#
_entry.id   AF-A0A4Q4XCD2-F1
#
_cell.length_a   1.000
_cell.length_b   1.000
_cell.length_c   1.000
_cell.angle_alpha   90.00
_cell.angle_beta   90.00
_cell.angle_gamma   90.00
#
_symmetry.space_group_name_H-M   'P 1'
#
loop_
_entity.id
_entity.type
_entity.pdbx_description
1 polymer ?
#
loop_
_entity_poly.entity_id
_entity_poly.type
_entity_poly.pdbx_seq_one_letter_code
_entity_poly.pdbx_strand_id
1 'polypeptide(L)'
;MVSPIVLRIKPRGKPIKTLPVQVSLQPTEPTYALYRQVARTSGYSVHRLRISLREDGNQVVVNDSKSNLAGAGVTNGADLFVKDLGPQIDWRTVFVIEYIGPLIIHPLLYKWRLMDPTPSQTLTLYMIMGQFVKRELETLFVHRFSLATMPARNIFKNSGHYWALAGLMIAWFVYTPSPHPSSEGNSPDLLSYLGLALFALGASLNTYIHLIQRSLRPAGTTVRRIPSGPGFSLVTCPNYMFETSTWIGILLVSRSWAVVVFLIVALAQMKAWASKKERRYRREFPAGEGAASLLYHEPSIVQLSAEMENAVVQVGYLGLILLVYEGGASISIPAIKANLALSTFVALTGTAAPMGLFFLLGPMVGATGIQCFAAGAALCATSLGTTFTVLATSGLTSTRLGSVISTAAMMDDVVRLVMVQIVSSLGSGSTKVQETTVVRPVFVSFTFAIVVPL
;
A
#
# COMPACT_ATOMS: atom_id res chain seq x y z
N MET A 1 31.90 -23.50 -39.09
CA MET A 1 31.00 -24.02 -38.04
C MET A 1 31.85 -24.30 -36.82
N VAL A 2 31.40 -23.92 -35.62
CA VAL A 2 32.12 -24.27 -34.39
C VAL A 2 31.96 -25.77 -34.13
N SER A 3 33.03 -26.46 -33.75
CA SER A 3 32.96 -27.89 -33.45
C SER A 3 32.17 -28.13 -32.15
N PRO A 4 31.36 -29.21 -32.08
CA PRO A 4 30.64 -29.55 -30.86
C PRO A 4 31.63 -29.88 -29.73
N ILE A 5 31.25 -29.50 -28.51
CA ILE A 5 32.00 -29.83 -27.29
C ILE A 5 31.48 -31.12 -26.70
N VAL A 6 32.40 -31.96 -26.22
CA VAL A 6 32.11 -33.22 -25.54
C VAL A 6 32.35 -33.02 -24.05
N LEU A 7 31.33 -33.25 -23.24
CA LEU A 7 31.31 -32.99 -21.82
C LEU A 7 31.22 -34.31 -21.06
N ARG A 8 32.06 -34.49 -20.04
CA ARG A 8 32.02 -35.67 -19.16
C ARG A 8 31.08 -35.39 -18.01
N ILE A 9 30.13 -36.27 -17.79
CA ILE A 9 29.11 -36.08 -16.75
C ILE A 9 29.42 -37.03 -15.59
N LYS A 10 29.58 -36.46 -14.40
CA LYS A 10 29.89 -37.18 -13.16
C LYS A 10 28.77 -36.99 -12.14
N PRO A 11 28.36 -38.04 -11.40
CA PRO A 11 27.39 -37.89 -10.32
C PRO A 11 28.01 -37.15 -9.13
N ARG A 12 27.18 -36.38 -8.40
CA ARG A 12 27.59 -35.69 -7.17
C ARG A 12 26.56 -35.91 -6.06
N GLY A 13 27.00 -36.49 -4.95
CA GLY A 13 26.13 -36.85 -3.83
C GLY A 13 25.45 -38.19 -4.07
N LYS A 14 24.11 -38.26 -3.92
CA LYS A 14 23.38 -39.51 -4.13
C LYS A 14 23.48 -39.93 -5.61
N PRO A 15 23.90 -41.18 -5.91
CA PRO A 15 24.13 -41.62 -7.27
C PRO A 15 22.83 -41.63 -8.09
N ILE A 16 22.89 -41.04 -9.28
CA ILE A 16 21.83 -41.09 -10.30
C ILE A 16 22.17 -42.26 -11.22
N LYS A 17 21.45 -43.38 -11.09
CA LYS A 17 21.79 -44.64 -11.78
C LYS A 17 21.83 -44.53 -13.32
N THR A 18 21.00 -43.65 -13.88
CA THR A 18 20.78 -43.47 -15.33
C THR A 18 21.49 -42.25 -15.90
N LEU A 19 22.48 -41.70 -15.18
CA LEU A 19 23.18 -40.51 -15.63
C LEU A 19 23.99 -40.81 -16.92
N PRO A 20 23.90 -39.95 -17.96
CA PRO A 20 24.76 -40.12 -19.13
C PRO A 20 26.22 -40.03 -18.72
N VAL A 21 27.11 -40.77 -19.39
CA VAL A 21 28.56 -40.67 -19.15
C VAL A 21 29.14 -39.44 -19.86
N GLN A 22 28.61 -39.14 -21.05
CA GLN A 22 29.03 -38.00 -21.86
C GLN A 22 27.84 -37.35 -22.55
N VAL A 23 27.97 -36.05 -22.83
CA VAL A 23 27.00 -35.24 -23.55
C VAL A 23 27.73 -34.40 -24.59
N SER A 24 27.20 -34.33 -25.81
CA SER A 24 27.76 -33.50 -26.88
C SER A 24 26.76 -32.43 -27.30
N LEU A 25 27.20 -31.16 -27.30
CA LEU A 25 26.41 -29.96 -27.55
C LEU A 25 27.26 -28.92 -28.28
N GLN A 26 26.63 -27.95 -28.95
CA GLN A 26 27.34 -26.81 -29.51
C GLN A 26 27.68 -25.76 -28.42
N PRO A 27 28.87 -25.14 -28.44
CA PRO A 27 29.22 -24.09 -27.46
C PRO A 27 28.26 -22.90 -27.42
N THR A 28 27.59 -22.62 -28.54
CA THR A 28 26.62 -21.55 -28.71
C THR A 28 25.22 -21.92 -28.22
N GLU A 29 24.96 -23.20 -27.93
CA GLU A 29 23.66 -23.62 -27.39
C GLU A 29 23.43 -23.03 -25.99
N PRO A 30 22.16 -22.73 -25.65
CA PRO A 30 21.82 -22.24 -24.33
C PRO A 30 22.10 -23.29 -23.26
N THR A 31 22.47 -22.85 -22.07
CA THR A 31 22.71 -23.73 -20.91
C THR A 31 21.52 -24.64 -20.60
N TYR A 32 20.28 -24.21 -20.85
CA TYR A 32 19.08 -25.04 -20.76
C TYR A 32 19.14 -26.31 -21.64
N ALA A 33 19.83 -26.28 -22.80
CA ALA A 33 19.95 -27.44 -23.67
C ALA A 33 20.72 -28.59 -22.98
N LEU A 34 21.80 -28.27 -22.27
CA LEU A 34 22.54 -29.21 -21.43
C LEU A 34 21.65 -29.85 -20.37
N TYR A 35 20.91 -29.02 -19.65
CA TYR A 35 19.96 -29.45 -18.64
C TYR A 35 18.88 -30.37 -19.22
N ARG A 36 18.34 -30.04 -20.39
CA ARG A 36 17.33 -30.84 -21.10
C ARG A 36 17.88 -32.19 -21.55
N GLN A 37 19.11 -32.23 -22.04
CA GLN A 37 19.73 -33.48 -22.51
C GLN A 37 20.05 -34.42 -21.34
N VAL A 38 20.65 -33.91 -20.26
CA VAL A 38 20.91 -34.70 -19.04
C VAL A 38 19.59 -35.18 -18.42
N ALA A 39 18.56 -34.35 -18.37
CA ALA A 39 17.23 -34.71 -17.89
C ALA A 39 16.59 -35.83 -18.71
N ARG A 40 16.62 -35.73 -20.04
CA ARG A 40 16.07 -36.75 -20.96
C ARG A 40 16.72 -38.11 -20.76
N THR A 41 18.04 -38.18 -20.68
CA THR A 41 18.75 -39.45 -20.54
C THR A 41 18.62 -40.03 -19.13
N SER A 42 18.66 -39.19 -18.11
CA SER A 42 18.52 -39.65 -16.73
C SER A 42 17.08 -39.99 -16.32
N GLY A 43 16.07 -39.48 -17.02
CA GLY A 43 14.66 -39.59 -16.63
C GLY A 43 14.25 -38.69 -15.47
N TYR A 44 15.13 -37.75 -15.06
CA TYR A 44 14.84 -36.79 -14.00
C TYR A 44 14.31 -35.47 -14.59
N SER A 45 13.43 -34.79 -13.86
CA SER A 45 12.99 -33.45 -14.23
C SER A 45 14.17 -32.46 -14.20
N VAL A 46 14.19 -31.56 -15.17
CA VAL A 46 15.20 -30.50 -15.31
C VAL A 46 15.33 -29.67 -14.03
N HIS A 47 14.23 -29.46 -13.30
CA HIS A 47 14.19 -28.68 -12.07
C HIS A 47 14.84 -29.39 -10.88
N ARG A 48 14.96 -30.72 -10.92
CA ARG A 48 15.63 -31.51 -9.87
C ARG A 48 17.14 -31.53 -10.02
N LEU A 49 17.65 -31.24 -11.20
CA LEU A 49 19.07 -31.34 -11.49
C LEU A 49 19.78 -30.03 -11.15
N ARG A 50 20.96 -30.15 -10.54
CA ARG A 50 21.91 -29.05 -10.39
C ARG A 50 23.24 -29.48 -10.99
N ILE A 51 23.71 -28.72 -11.98
CA ILE A 51 24.96 -28.99 -12.70
C ILE A 51 26.01 -27.97 -12.28
N SER A 52 27.19 -28.42 -11.87
CA SER A 52 28.33 -27.57 -11.51
C SER A 52 29.60 -27.96 -12.24
N LEU A 53 30.47 -26.98 -12.48
CA LEU A 53 31.79 -27.20 -13.09
C LEU A 53 32.83 -27.74 -12.11
N ARG A 54 32.55 -27.64 -10.80
CA ARG A 54 33.43 -28.14 -9.74
C ARG A 54 32.76 -29.24 -8.92
N GLU A 55 33.58 -30.16 -8.42
CA GLU A 55 33.16 -31.31 -7.63
C GLU A 55 32.59 -30.92 -6.26
N ASP A 56 33.12 -29.85 -5.66
CA ASP A 56 32.62 -29.24 -4.43
C ASP A 56 31.19 -28.66 -4.59
N GLY A 57 30.71 -28.51 -5.82
CA GLY A 57 29.41 -27.95 -6.15
C GLY A 57 29.39 -26.44 -6.35
N ASN A 58 30.55 -25.79 -6.34
CA ASN A 58 30.72 -24.39 -6.75
C ASN A 58 30.69 -24.23 -8.26
N GLN A 59 30.54 -22.98 -8.71
CA GLN A 59 30.45 -22.63 -10.13
C GLN A 59 29.31 -23.39 -10.83
N VAL A 60 28.09 -23.11 -10.39
CA VAL A 60 26.87 -23.71 -10.91
C VAL A 60 26.60 -23.17 -12.31
N VAL A 61 26.38 -24.07 -13.27
CA VAL A 61 25.88 -23.70 -14.59
C VAL A 61 24.42 -23.32 -14.41
N VAL A 62 24.08 -22.05 -14.60
CA VAL A 62 22.70 -21.57 -14.45
C VAL A 62 21.83 -22.25 -15.51
N ASN A 63 20.65 -22.71 -15.13
CA ASN A 63 19.69 -23.28 -16.07
C ASN A 63 18.83 -22.17 -16.68
N ASP A 64 19.26 -21.60 -17.81
CA ASP A 64 18.50 -20.59 -18.52
C ASP A 64 18.60 -20.70 -20.04
N SER A 65 17.77 -19.94 -20.75
CA SER A 65 17.73 -19.90 -22.20
C SER A 65 18.61 -18.80 -22.80
N LYS A 66 19.41 -18.08 -21.99
CA LYS A 66 20.08 -16.84 -22.41
C LYS A 66 21.59 -16.94 -22.40
N SER A 67 22.14 -17.55 -21.37
CA SER A 67 23.55 -17.87 -21.28
C SER A 67 23.83 -19.08 -22.16
N ASN A 68 24.85 -18.97 -22.99
CA ASN A 68 25.37 -20.10 -23.75
C ASN A 68 26.42 -20.87 -22.93
N LEU A 69 26.74 -22.09 -23.36
CA LEU A 69 27.69 -22.96 -22.66
C LEU A 69 29.08 -22.34 -22.57
N ALA A 70 29.57 -21.71 -23.65
CA ALA A 70 30.87 -21.04 -23.65
C ALA A 70 30.96 -19.91 -22.60
N GLY A 71 29.96 -19.04 -22.53
CA GLY A 71 29.89 -17.93 -21.57
C GLY A 71 29.68 -18.39 -20.13
N ALA A 72 29.17 -19.60 -19.92
CA ALA A 72 29.09 -20.24 -18.60
C ALA A 72 30.42 -20.89 -18.17
N GLY A 73 31.48 -20.82 -19.00
CA GLY A 73 32.78 -21.42 -18.73
C GLY A 73 32.82 -22.93 -18.99
N VAL A 74 31.87 -23.46 -19.77
CA VAL A 74 31.83 -24.89 -20.15
C VAL A 74 32.71 -25.08 -21.39
N THR A 75 33.82 -25.79 -21.23
CA THR A 75 34.81 -26.04 -22.28
C THR A 75 34.79 -27.49 -22.76
N ASN A 76 35.43 -27.76 -23.91
CA ASN A 76 35.55 -29.12 -24.42
C ASN A 76 36.31 -30.02 -23.43
N GLY A 77 35.79 -31.22 -23.16
CA GLY A 77 36.38 -32.17 -22.22
C GLY A 77 36.17 -31.83 -20.74
N ALA A 78 35.39 -30.79 -20.43
CA ALA A 78 35.09 -30.41 -19.05
C ALA A 78 34.31 -31.50 -18.31
N ASP A 79 34.63 -31.67 -17.03
CA ASP A 79 33.88 -32.51 -16.11
C ASP A 79 32.75 -31.69 -15.48
N LEU A 80 31.52 -32.17 -15.65
CA LEU A 80 30.32 -31.59 -15.08
C LEU A 80 29.74 -32.50 -14.00
N PHE A 81 29.48 -31.92 -12.83
CA PHE A 81 29.01 -32.65 -11.67
C PHE A 81 27.51 -32.43 -11.48
N VAL A 82 26.73 -33.51 -11.57
CA VAL A 82 25.27 -33.48 -11.52
C VAL A 82 24.78 -33.99 -10.17
N LYS A 83 24.02 -33.13 -9.47
CA LYS A 83 23.37 -33.45 -8.20
C LYS A 83 21.85 -33.44 -8.36
N ASP A 84 21.19 -34.46 -7.82
CA ASP A 84 19.74 -34.46 -7.61
C ASP A 84 19.38 -33.68 -6.33
N LEU A 85 18.52 -32.68 -6.47
CA LEU A 85 18.02 -31.82 -5.40
C LEU A 85 16.82 -32.45 -4.64
N GLY A 86 16.33 -33.61 -5.10
CA GLY A 86 15.11 -34.22 -4.60
C GLY A 86 13.84 -33.58 -5.20
N PRO A 87 12.64 -34.01 -4.78
CA PRO A 87 11.37 -33.48 -5.27
C PRO A 87 11.31 -31.95 -5.15
N GLN A 88 10.92 -31.31 -6.24
CA GLN A 88 10.79 -29.85 -6.35
C GLN A 88 9.34 -29.48 -6.62
N ILE A 89 8.94 -28.31 -6.14
CA ILE A 89 7.64 -27.69 -6.39
C ILE A 89 7.87 -26.26 -6.89
N ASP A 90 7.06 -25.80 -7.83
CA ASP A 90 7.19 -24.44 -8.37
C ASP A 90 6.76 -23.39 -7.34
N TRP A 91 7.42 -22.23 -7.37
CA TRP A 91 7.16 -21.17 -6.38
C TRP A 91 5.73 -20.62 -6.42
N ARG A 92 5.07 -20.61 -7.59
CA ARG A 92 3.69 -20.12 -7.68
C ARG A 92 2.76 -21.05 -6.90
N THR A 93 2.84 -22.35 -7.14
CA THR A 93 2.05 -23.35 -6.42
C THR A 93 2.31 -23.30 -4.91
N VAL A 94 3.55 -23.06 -4.51
CA VAL A 94 3.92 -22.91 -3.09
C VAL A 94 3.17 -21.75 -2.45
N PHE A 95 3.22 -20.55 -3.04
CA PHE A 95 2.54 -19.39 -2.50
C PHE A 95 1.02 -19.54 -2.49
N VAL A 96 0.43 -20.18 -3.50
CA VAL A 96 -1.00 -20.52 -3.51
C VAL A 96 -1.35 -21.44 -2.34
N ILE A 97 -0.56 -22.49 -2.09
CA ILE A 97 -0.80 -23.39 -0.95
C ILE A 97 -0.59 -22.67 0.39
N GLU A 98 0.35 -21.74 0.47
CA GLU A 98 0.57 -20.93 1.67
C GLU A 98 -0.64 -20.04 2.00
N TYR A 99 -1.21 -19.35 1.00
CA TYR A 99 -2.27 -18.35 1.20
C TYR A 99 -3.69 -18.92 1.23
N ILE A 100 -3.93 -20.10 0.64
CA ILE A 100 -5.26 -20.75 0.67
C ILE A 100 -5.68 -21.19 2.08
N GLY A 101 -4.71 -21.45 2.97
CA GLY A 101 -4.99 -21.89 4.35
C GLY A 101 -5.92 -20.92 5.09
N PRO A 102 -5.52 -19.66 5.30
CA PRO A 102 -6.37 -18.64 5.90
C PRO A 102 -7.73 -18.48 5.19
N LEU A 103 -7.78 -18.56 3.86
CA LEU A 103 -9.03 -18.45 3.10
C LEU A 103 -10.04 -19.57 3.41
N ILE A 104 -9.56 -20.75 3.79
CA ILE A 104 -10.42 -21.87 4.20
C ILE A 104 -10.73 -21.79 5.69
N ILE A 105 -9.70 -21.54 6.51
CA ILE A 105 -9.79 -21.63 7.96
C ILE A 105 -10.70 -20.55 8.55
N HIS A 106 -10.62 -19.31 8.06
CA HIS A 106 -11.38 -18.20 8.62
C HIS A 106 -12.90 -18.37 8.45
N PRO A 107 -13.45 -18.61 7.24
CA PRO A 107 -14.88 -18.83 7.06
C PRO A 107 -15.41 -20.04 7.84
N LEU A 108 -14.63 -21.12 7.93
CA LEU A 108 -15.01 -22.31 8.68
C LEU A 108 -15.13 -22.04 10.18
N LEU A 109 -14.10 -21.45 10.80
CA LEU A 109 -14.12 -21.12 12.23
C LEU A 109 -15.14 -20.03 12.56
N TYR A 110 -15.29 -19.04 11.68
CA TYR A 110 -16.31 -17.99 11.84
C TYR A 110 -17.72 -18.61 11.92
N LYS A 111 -18.07 -19.45 10.94
CA LYS A 111 -19.39 -20.11 10.90
C LYS A 111 -19.57 -21.16 12.00
N TRP A 112 -18.52 -21.89 12.35
CA TRP A 112 -18.62 -22.96 13.34
C TRP A 112 -18.73 -22.43 14.77
N ARG A 113 -18.07 -21.31 15.08
CA ARG A 113 -17.98 -20.81 16.46
C ARG A 113 -18.94 -19.68 16.78
N LEU A 114 -19.36 -18.89 15.80
CA LEU A 114 -20.21 -17.72 16.04
C LEU A 114 -21.63 -18.00 15.54
N MET A 115 -22.61 -17.83 16.44
CA MET A 115 -24.03 -17.80 16.06
C MET A 115 -24.51 -16.36 15.82
N ASP A 116 -24.02 -15.41 16.62
CA ASP A 116 -24.30 -13.98 16.50
C ASP A 116 -22.97 -13.21 16.48
N PRO A 117 -22.37 -13.03 15.29
CA PRO A 117 -21.05 -12.42 15.14
C PRO A 117 -21.12 -10.90 15.32
N THR A 118 -20.15 -10.33 16.04
CA THR A 118 -20.11 -8.88 16.20
C THR A 118 -19.66 -8.16 14.90
N PRO A 119 -19.93 -6.84 14.76
CA PRO A 119 -19.47 -6.08 13.60
C PRO A 119 -17.95 -6.17 13.40
N SER A 120 -17.16 -6.10 14.46
CA SER A 120 -15.69 -6.19 14.37
C SER A 120 -15.20 -7.58 13.97
N GLN A 121 -15.86 -8.65 14.43
CA GLN A 121 -15.53 -10.02 13.99
C GLN A 121 -15.82 -10.22 12.51
N THR A 122 -16.97 -9.73 12.06
CA THR A 122 -17.40 -9.76 10.66
C THR A 122 -16.47 -8.94 9.78
N LEU A 123 -16.13 -7.72 10.20
CA LEU A 123 -15.23 -6.84 9.47
C LEU A 123 -13.80 -7.43 9.41
N THR A 124 -13.31 -8.00 10.51
CA THR A 124 -12.01 -8.68 10.55
C THR A 124 -11.97 -9.87 9.58
N LEU A 125 -13.05 -10.66 9.50
CA LEU A 125 -13.17 -11.73 8.49
C LEU A 125 -13.01 -11.14 7.09
N TYR A 126 -13.78 -10.12 6.72
CA TYR A 126 -13.69 -9.53 5.37
C TYR A 126 -12.32 -8.95 5.05
N MET A 127 -11.66 -8.30 6.01
CA MET A 127 -10.31 -7.74 5.80
C MET A 127 -9.28 -8.85 5.59
N ILE A 128 -9.31 -9.91 6.41
CA ILE A 128 -8.38 -11.04 6.26
C ILE A 128 -8.64 -11.77 4.94
N MET A 129 -9.91 -12.04 4.61
CA MET A 129 -10.28 -12.66 3.33
C MET A 129 -9.82 -11.80 2.16
N GLY A 130 -10.08 -10.50 2.19
CA GLY A 130 -9.64 -9.55 1.16
C GLY A 130 -8.12 -9.54 1.00
N GLN A 131 -7.37 -9.54 2.11
CA GLN A 131 -5.91 -9.57 2.07
C GLN A 131 -5.40 -10.86 1.43
N PHE A 132 -5.90 -12.03 1.81
CA PHE A 132 -5.42 -13.29 1.24
C PHE A 132 -5.91 -13.53 -0.18
N VAL A 133 -7.13 -13.09 -0.55
CA VAL A 133 -7.57 -13.10 -1.96
C VAL A 133 -6.68 -12.22 -2.82
N LYS A 134 -6.36 -11.00 -2.36
CA LYS A 134 -5.37 -10.15 -3.04
C LYS A 134 -4.04 -10.90 -3.22
N ARG A 135 -3.53 -11.55 -2.16
CA ARG A 135 -2.26 -12.30 -2.23
C ARG A 135 -2.29 -13.44 -3.24
N GLU A 136 -3.41 -14.16 -3.35
CA GLU A 136 -3.61 -15.18 -4.38
C GLU A 136 -3.58 -14.57 -5.78
N LEU A 137 -4.36 -13.51 -6.01
CA LEU A 137 -4.41 -12.82 -7.31
C LEU A 137 -3.02 -12.28 -7.71
N GLU A 138 -2.28 -11.69 -6.78
CA GLU A 138 -0.92 -11.24 -7.03
C GLU A 138 0.02 -12.39 -7.39
N THR A 139 -0.09 -13.52 -6.68
CA THR A 139 0.73 -14.72 -6.93
C THR A 139 0.48 -15.30 -8.33
N LEU A 140 -0.79 -15.33 -8.75
CA LEU A 140 -1.19 -15.87 -10.04
C LEU A 140 -0.85 -14.92 -11.20
N PHE A 141 -1.11 -13.62 -11.04
CA PHE A 141 -1.13 -12.66 -12.16
C PHE A 141 0.00 -11.61 -12.14
N VAL A 142 0.56 -11.29 -10.97
CA VAL A 142 1.50 -10.17 -10.80
C VAL A 142 2.94 -10.67 -10.61
N HIS A 143 3.17 -11.62 -9.71
CA HIS A 143 4.51 -12.02 -9.28
C HIS A 143 5.31 -12.73 -10.38
N ARG A 144 6.59 -12.35 -10.48
CA ARG A 144 7.59 -12.99 -11.34
C ARG A 144 8.74 -13.53 -10.49
N PHE A 145 8.77 -14.84 -10.27
CA PHE A 145 9.75 -15.51 -9.42
C PHE A 145 11.13 -15.61 -10.10
N SER A 146 12.20 -15.45 -9.32
CA SER A 146 13.58 -15.52 -9.82
C SER A 146 14.13 -16.94 -9.90
N LEU A 147 13.53 -17.87 -9.15
CA LEU A 147 13.82 -19.29 -9.21
C LEU A 147 12.55 -19.99 -9.68
N ALA A 148 12.69 -21.05 -10.47
CA ALA A 148 11.53 -21.82 -10.93
C ALA A 148 10.88 -22.60 -9.79
N THR A 149 11.69 -23.22 -8.93
CA THR A 149 11.21 -24.16 -7.92
C THR A 149 11.92 -24.04 -6.56
N MET A 150 11.38 -24.73 -5.56
CA MET A 150 12.01 -24.99 -4.27
C MET A 150 11.88 -26.47 -3.86
N PRO A 151 12.67 -26.96 -2.89
CA PRO A 151 12.51 -28.30 -2.34
C PRO A 151 11.12 -28.51 -1.71
N ALA A 152 10.42 -29.57 -2.13
CA ALA A 152 9.01 -29.80 -1.76
C ALA A 152 8.77 -29.88 -0.25
N ARG A 153 9.74 -30.41 0.52
CA ARG A 153 9.64 -30.51 1.99
C ARG A 153 9.50 -29.15 2.69
N ASN A 154 9.97 -28.07 2.06
CA ASN A 154 9.87 -26.73 2.64
C ASN A 154 8.44 -26.21 2.66
N ILE A 155 7.50 -26.83 1.93
CA ILE A 155 6.11 -26.38 1.87
C ILE A 155 5.46 -26.39 3.26
N PHE A 156 5.73 -27.40 4.09
CA PHE A 156 5.20 -27.49 5.45
C PHE A 156 5.72 -26.36 6.33
N LYS A 157 7.02 -26.04 6.21
CA LYS A 157 7.65 -24.97 6.97
C LYS A 157 7.08 -23.61 6.59
N ASN A 158 6.94 -23.34 5.29
CA ASN A 158 6.43 -22.05 4.85
C ASN A 158 4.93 -21.91 5.14
N SER A 159 4.16 -22.97 4.88
CA SER A 159 2.71 -22.99 5.12
C SER A 159 2.40 -22.88 6.61
N GLY A 160 3.25 -23.40 7.50
CA GLY A 160 3.05 -23.32 8.95
C GLY A 160 2.84 -21.88 9.46
N HIS A 161 3.54 -20.89 8.91
CA HIS A 161 3.34 -19.49 9.30
C HIS A 161 1.92 -19.01 8.97
N TYR A 162 1.44 -19.26 7.75
CA TYR A 162 0.13 -18.80 7.31
C TYR A 162 -1.01 -19.66 7.84
N TRP A 163 -0.89 -20.98 7.82
CA TRP A 163 -1.95 -21.88 8.27
C TRP A 163 -2.10 -21.88 9.79
N ALA A 164 -1.00 -21.95 10.54
CA ALA A 164 -1.07 -22.03 12.00
C ALA A 164 -1.25 -20.66 12.65
N LEU A 165 -0.42 -19.67 12.30
CA LEU A 165 -0.51 -18.35 12.94
C LEU A 165 -1.59 -17.50 12.29
N ALA A 166 -1.50 -17.24 10.98
CA ALA A 166 -2.45 -16.34 10.32
C ALA A 166 -3.86 -16.93 10.24
N GLY A 167 -3.98 -18.24 9.99
CA GLY A 167 -5.24 -18.97 9.90
C GLY A 167 -5.76 -19.38 11.27
N LEU A 168 -5.24 -20.49 11.82
CA LEU A 168 -5.82 -21.12 13.02
C LEU A 168 -5.77 -20.20 14.24
N MET A 169 -4.61 -19.64 14.59
CA MET A 169 -4.46 -18.85 15.82
C MET A 169 -5.29 -17.57 15.78
N ILE A 170 -5.19 -16.77 14.71
CA ILE A 170 -5.99 -15.54 14.61
C ILE A 170 -7.48 -15.90 14.58
N ALA A 171 -7.92 -16.81 13.72
CA ALA A 171 -9.34 -17.19 13.66
C ALA A 171 -9.86 -17.74 15.00
N TRP A 172 -9.04 -18.52 15.71
CA TRP A 172 -9.40 -19.05 17.03
C TRP A 172 -9.58 -17.95 18.08
N PHE A 173 -8.75 -16.93 18.12
CA PHE A 173 -8.91 -15.90 19.14
C PHE A 173 -9.92 -14.81 18.74
N VAL A 174 -9.95 -14.42 17.46
CA VAL A 174 -10.88 -13.40 16.95
C VAL A 174 -12.33 -13.91 17.00
N TYR A 175 -12.58 -15.17 16.63
CA TYR A 175 -13.94 -15.73 16.61
C TYR A 175 -14.32 -16.41 17.93
N THR A 176 -13.89 -15.82 19.04
CA THR A 176 -14.36 -16.23 20.37
C THR A 176 -15.79 -15.70 20.56
N PRO A 177 -16.75 -16.56 20.95
CA PRO A 177 -18.10 -16.09 21.25
C PRO A 177 -18.07 -15.04 22.35
N SER A 178 -18.60 -13.85 22.07
CA SER A 178 -18.75 -12.82 23.10
C SER A 178 -19.99 -13.16 23.95
N PRO A 179 -19.90 -13.13 25.30
CA PRO A 179 -21.08 -13.29 26.15
C PRO A 179 -22.06 -12.10 26.05
N HIS A 180 -21.62 -10.95 25.53
CA HIS A 180 -22.44 -9.74 25.34
C HIS A 180 -22.18 -9.13 23.94
N PRO A 181 -22.64 -9.76 22.85
CA PRO A 181 -22.41 -9.24 21.49
C PRO A 181 -23.08 -7.88 21.26
N SER A 182 -24.15 -7.59 22.00
CA SER A 182 -24.91 -6.33 21.96
C SER A 182 -24.16 -5.11 22.50
N SER A 183 -23.03 -5.28 23.20
CA SER A 183 -22.26 -4.14 23.71
C SER A 183 -21.49 -3.38 22.62
N GLU A 184 -21.26 -4.01 21.46
CA GLU A 184 -20.49 -3.40 20.36
C GLU A 184 -21.36 -2.51 19.44
N GLY A 185 -22.67 -2.39 19.72
CA GLY A 185 -23.61 -1.71 18.83
C GLY A 185 -23.74 -2.39 17.47
N ASN A 186 -24.63 -1.88 16.62
CA ASN A 186 -24.84 -2.44 15.27
C ASN A 186 -23.84 -1.92 14.23
N SER A 187 -23.00 -0.94 14.59
CA SER A 187 -22.08 -0.25 13.69
C SER A 187 -20.65 -0.27 14.24
N PRO A 188 -19.61 -0.42 13.38
CA PRO A 188 -18.21 -0.31 13.81
C PRO A 188 -17.95 1.05 14.48
N ASP A 189 -17.05 1.06 15.47
CA ASP A 189 -16.62 2.28 16.13
C ASP A 189 -15.57 3.07 15.29
N LEU A 190 -15.26 4.30 15.69
CA LEU A 190 -14.30 5.17 15.00
C LEU A 190 -12.95 4.49 14.79
N LEU A 191 -12.45 3.76 15.79
CA LEU A 191 -11.18 3.06 15.69
C LEU A 191 -11.22 1.95 14.63
N SER A 192 -12.36 1.26 14.48
CA SER A 192 -12.55 0.27 13.42
C SER A 192 -12.59 0.92 12.03
N TYR A 193 -13.19 2.10 11.88
CA TYR A 193 -13.14 2.86 10.62
C TYR A 193 -11.71 3.32 10.27
N LEU A 194 -10.95 3.80 11.26
CA LEU A 194 -9.54 4.14 11.08
C LEU A 194 -8.72 2.90 10.69
N GLY A 195 -8.98 1.76 11.33
CA GLY A 195 -8.37 0.47 11.00
C GLY A 195 -8.69 0.02 9.58
N LEU A 196 -9.94 0.16 9.15
CA LEU A 196 -10.37 -0.15 7.78
C LEU A 196 -9.72 0.76 6.74
N ALA A 197 -9.64 2.07 7.03
CA ALA A 197 -8.96 3.03 6.15
C ALA A 197 -7.46 2.69 6.01
N LEU A 198 -6.78 2.41 7.13
CA LEU A 198 -5.38 2.02 7.14
C LEU A 198 -5.14 0.70 6.39
N PHE A 199 -6.04 -0.26 6.56
CA PHE A 199 -6.03 -1.51 5.80
C PHE A 199 -6.18 -1.27 4.30
N ALA A 200 -7.18 -0.49 3.87
CA ALA A 200 -7.47 -0.25 2.46
C ALA A 200 -6.31 0.50 1.78
N LEU A 201 -5.77 1.53 2.42
CA LEU A 201 -4.61 2.28 1.95
C LEU A 201 -3.36 1.38 1.90
N GLY A 202 -3.09 0.64 2.98
CA GLY A 202 -1.96 -0.28 3.06
C GLY A 202 -2.00 -1.37 1.98
N ALA A 203 -3.15 -2.03 1.81
CA ALA A 203 -3.32 -3.10 0.83
C ALA A 203 -3.20 -2.57 -0.61
N SER A 204 -3.76 -1.39 -0.88
CA SER A 204 -3.68 -0.74 -2.19
C SER A 204 -2.25 -0.33 -2.54
N LEU A 205 -1.55 0.33 -1.61
CA LEU A 205 -0.15 0.72 -1.81
C LEU A 205 0.76 -0.51 -1.91
N ASN A 206 0.52 -1.56 -1.11
CA ASN A 206 1.25 -2.82 -1.25
C ASN A 206 1.08 -3.43 -2.66
N THR A 207 -0.14 -3.45 -3.19
CA THR A 207 -0.42 -3.90 -4.57
C THR A 207 0.33 -3.07 -5.59
N TYR A 208 0.28 -1.75 -5.44
CA TYR A 208 0.95 -0.81 -6.32
C TYR A 208 2.47 -1.05 -6.35
N ILE A 209 3.10 -1.27 -5.18
CA ILE A 209 4.52 -1.63 -5.11
C ILE A 209 4.80 -2.97 -5.80
N HIS A 210 3.95 -3.98 -5.67
CA HIS A 210 4.15 -5.24 -6.41
C HIS A 210 4.06 -5.07 -7.93
N LEU A 211 3.18 -4.18 -8.42
CA LEU A 211 3.10 -3.84 -9.84
C LEU A 211 4.38 -3.14 -10.32
N ILE A 212 4.95 -2.21 -9.54
CA ILE A 212 6.26 -1.61 -9.81
C ILE A 212 7.34 -2.70 -9.82
N GLN A 213 7.37 -3.57 -8.81
CA GLN A 213 8.36 -4.65 -8.74
C GLN A 213 8.27 -5.63 -9.93
N ARG A 214 7.06 -5.82 -10.47
CA ARG A 214 6.83 -6.60 -11.70
C ARG A 214 7.38 -5.87 -12.93
N SER A 215 7.18 -4.56 -13.06
CA SER A 215 7.63 -3.77 -14.22
C SER A 215 9.16 -3.69 -14.32
N LEU A 216 9.85 -3.71 -13.17
CA LEU A 216 11.31 -3.75 -13.11
C LEU A 216 11.92 -5.07 -13.61
N ARG A 217 11.10 -6.09 -13.87
CA ARG A 217 11.51 -7.36 -14.46
C ARG A 217 10.73 -7.61 -15.75
N PRO A 218 11.12 -7.06 -16.91
CA PRO A 218 10.52 -7.42 -18.20
C PRO A 218 10.42 -8.94 -18.37
N ALA A 219 9.33 -9.44 -18.96
CA ALA A 219 9.05 -10.86 -19.07
C ALA A 219 10.26 -11.60 -19.67
N GLY A 220 10.71 -12.66 -18.98
CA GLY A 220 11.86 -13.44 -19.42
C GLY A 220 13.23 -12.80 -19.16
N THR A 221 13.39 -11.67 -18.46
CA THR A 221 14.71 -11.11 -18.09
C THR A 221 15.06 -11.30 -16.61
N THR A 222 16.35 -11.48 -16.32
CA THR A 222 16.92 -11.55 -14.97
C THR A 222 17.59 -10.23 -14.53
N VAL A 223 17.54 -9.21 -15.40
CA VAL A 223 18.15 -7.89 -15.17
C VAL A 223 17.46 -7.22 -13.98
N ARG A 224 18.26 -6.76 -13.03
CA ARG A 224 17.79 -6.07 -11.82
C ARG A 224 17.99 -4.57 -12.03
N ARG A 225 16.91 -3.82 -11.89
CA ARG A 225 16.94 -2.35 -11.85
C ARG A 225 16.70 -1.88 -10.41
N ILE A 226 17.20 -0.69 -10.08
CA ILE A 226 16.90 -0.03 -8.81
C ILE A 226 15.42 0.38 -8.85
N PRO A 227 14.58 -0.07 -7.91
CA PRO A 227 13.19 0.35 -7.84
C PRO A 227 13.08 1.81 -7.41
N SER A 228 12.20 2.56 -8.07
CA SER A 228 11.78 3.91 -7.70
C SER A 228 10.26 3.98 -7.60
N GLY A 229 9.73 4.98 -6.88
CA GLY A 229 8.31 5.17 -6.64
C GLY A 229 7.95 5.31 -5.15
N PRO A 230 6.65 5.31 -4.80
CA PRO A 230 6.18 5.58 -3.45
C PRO A 230 6.83 4.68 -2.39
N GLY A 231 7.33 5.29 -1.32
CA GLY A 231 7.97 4.59 -0.20
C GLY A 231 9.38 4.06 -0.46
N PHE A 232 9.86 4.01 -1.70
CA PHE A 232 11.25 3.60 -2.00
C PHE A 232 12.30 4.64 -1.56
N SER A 233 11.89 5.89 -1.35
CA SER A 233 12.69 6.94 -0.71
C SER A 233 12.84 6.75 0.80
N LEU A 234 11.91 6.05 1.44
CA LEU A 234 11.91 5.82 2.90
C LEU A 234 12.59 4.50 3.26
N VAL A 235 12.30 3.44 2.51
CA VAL A 235 12.77 2.09 2.80
C VAL A 235 13.07 1.31 1.53
N THR A 236 14.02 0.38 1.60
CA THR A 236 14.37 -0.49 0.46
C THR A 236 13.23 -1.43 0.02
N CYS A 237 12.32 -1.77 0.95
CA CYS A 237 11.23 -2.73 0.71
C CYS A 237 9.88 -2.15 1.14
N PRO A 238 9.34 -1.16 0.42
CA PRO A 238 8.07 -0.52 0.80
C PRO A 238 6.88 -1.47 0.75
N ASN A 239 6.95 -2.57 -0.01
CA ASN A 239 5.94 -3.61 0.05
C ASN A 239 5.82 -4.20 1.46
N TYR A 240 6.92 -4.42 2.20
CA TYR A 240 6.84 -4.90 3.58
C TYR A 240 6.33 -3.83 4.55
N MET A 241 6.65 -2.55 4.30
CA MET A 241 6.12 -1.44 5.09
C MET A 241 4.60 -1.35 4.96
N PHE A 242 4.07 -1.30 3.73
CA PHE A 242 2.62 -1.23 3.50
C PHE A 242 1.89 -2.52 3.89
N GLU A 243 2.54 -3.67 3.80
CA GLU A 243 2.01 -4.91 4.38
C GLU A 243 1.84 -4.78 5.90
N THR A 244 2.86 -4.23 6.58
CA THR A 244 2.79 -3.98 8.02
C THR A 244 1.63 -3.03 8.35
N SER A 245 1.49 -1.92 7.61
CA SER A 245 0.35 -1.00 7.77
C SER A 245 -1.00 -1.71 7.60
N THR A 246 -1.10 -2.60 6.61
CA THR A 246 -2.32 -3.40 6.37
C THR A 246 -2.70 -4.24 7.59
N TRP A 247 -1.72 -4.92 8.20
CA TRP A 247 -1.94 -5.74 9.39
C TRP A 247 -2.14 -4.93 10.67
N ILE A 248 -1.57 -3.72 10.77
CA ILE A 248 -1.92 -2.77 11.83
C ILE A 248 -3.40 -2.38 11.70
N GLY A 249 -3.89 -2.14 10.47
CA GLY A 249 -5.33 -1.91 10.23
C GLY A 249 -6.20 -3.05 10.74
N ILE A 250 -5.83 -4.31 10.44
CA ILE A 250 -6.51 -5.52 10.95
C ILE A 250 -6.44 -5.59 12.49
N LEU A 251 -5.31 -5.22 13.09
CA LEU A 251 -5.15 -5.17 14.54
C LEU A 251 -6.07 -4.14 15.19
N LEU A 252 -6.23 -2.95 14.59
CA LEU A 252 -7.11 -1.90 15.12
C LEU A 252 -8.58 -2.34 15.14
N VAL A 253 -9.03 -3.09 14.12
CA VAL A 253 -10.40 -3.63 14.06
C VAL A 253 -10.55 -4.83 15.01
N SER A 254 -9.66 -5.80 14.93
CA SER A 254 -9.79 -7.07 15.67
C SER A 254 -9.46 -6.97 17.15
N ARG A 255 -8.59 -6.02 17.53
CA ARG A 255 -8.06 -5.78 18.88
C ARG A 255 -7.52 -7.06 19.54
N SER A 256 -7.10 -8.02 18.73
CA SER A 256 -6.73 -9.35 19.19
C SER A 256 -5.22 -9.45 19.39
N TRP A 257 -4.80 -9.93 20.57
CA TRP A 257 -3.40 -10.22 20.87
C TRP A 257 -2.81 -11.25 19.89
N ALA A 258 -3.65 -12.14 19.31
CA ALA A 258 -3.21 -13.09 18.30
C ALA A 258 -2.68 -12.39 17.03
N VAL A 259 -3.32 -11.28 16.64
CA VAL A 259 -2.86 -10.47 15.51
C VAL A 259 -1.53 -9.77 15.85
N VAL A 260 -1.34 -9.36 17.10
CA VAL A 260 -0.05 -8.81 17.57
C VAL A 260 1.08 -9.85 17.45
N VAL A 261 0.84 -11.08 17.93
CA VAL A 261 1.83 -12.17 17.85
C VAL A 261 2.17 -12.48 16.39
N PHE A 262 1.15 -12.59 15.53
CA PHE A 262 1.37 -12.78 14.10
C PHE A 262 2.21 -11.64 13.50
N LEU A 263 1.88 -10.39 13.82
CA LEU A 263 2.56 -9.20 13.31
C LEU A 263 4.03 -9.18 13.72
N ILE A 264 4.35 -9.52 14.98
CA ILE A 264 5.74 -9.58 15.47
C ILE A 264 6.55 -10.62 14.68
N VAL A 265 5.99 -11.82 14.49
CA VAL A 265 6.66 -12.89 13.73
C VAL A 265 6.85 -12.49 12.27
N ALA A 266 5.81 -11.94 11.64
CA ALA A 266 5.85 -11.45 10.27
C ALA A 266 6.90 -10.33 10.09
N LEU A 267 6.94 -9.37 11.01
CA LEU A 267 7.91 -8.27 11.03
C LEU A 267 9.34 -8.77 11.15
N ALA A 268 9.62 -9.70 12.06
CA ALA A 268 10.95 -10.28 12.23
C ALA A 268 11.44 -10.94 10.92
N GLN A 269 10.56 -11.70 10.27
CA GLN A 269 10.87 -12.36 9.01
C GLN A 269 11.06 -11.36 7.86
N MET A 270 10.15 -10.41 7.69
CA MET A 270 10.24 -9.39 6.65
C MET A 270 11.47 -8.50 6.83
N LYS A 271 11.83 -8.15 8.07
CA LYS A 271 13.07 -7.41 8.39
C LYS A 271 14.31 -8.20 7.95
N ALA A 272 14.37 -9.49 8.28
CA ALA A 272 15.50 -10.33 7.86
C ALA A 272 15.63 -10.42 6.32
N TRP A 273 14.51 -10.49 5.60
CA TRP A 273 14.50 -10.44 4.14
C TRP A 273 14.87 -9.07 3.57
N ALA A 274 14.35 -7.99 4.15
CA ALA A 274 14.65 -6.62 3.76
C ALA A 274 16.14 -6.33 3.88
N SER A 275 16.75 -6.66 5.03
CA SER A 275 18.19 -6.45 5.25
C SER A 275 19.06 -7.26 4.28
N LYS A 276 18.67 -8.49 3.95
CA LYS A 276 19.36 -9.29 2.92
C LYS A 276 19.27 -8.63 1.54
N LYS A 277 18.10 -8.11 1.18
CA LYS A 277 17.86 -7.43 -0.10
C LYS A 277 18.64 -6.12 -0.18
N GLU A 278 18.66 -5.34 0.90
CA GLU A 278 19.42 -4.10 0.99
C GLU A 278 20.93 -4.33 0.87
N ARG A 279 21.50 -5.26 1.65
CA ARG A 279 22.92 -5.61 1.55
C ARG A 279 23.32 -6.02 0.14
N ARG A 280 22.43 -6.73 -0.56
CA ARG A 280 22.66 -7.11 -1.96
C ARG A 280 22.64 -5.90 -2.88
N TYR A 281 21.66 -5.00 -2.76
CA TYR A 281 21.62 -3.79 -3.59
C TYR A 281 22.83 -2.90 -3.38
N ARG A 282 23.31 -2.72 -2.14
CA ARG A 282 24.53 -1.95 -1.86
C ARG A 282 25.79 -2.56 -2.47
N ARG A 283 25.82 -3.88 -2.67
CA ARG A 283 26.93 -4.59 -3.35
C ARG A 283 26.81 -4.52 -4.87
N GLU A 284 25.60 -4.65 -5.40
CA GLU A 284 25.32 -4.65 -6.85
C GLU A 284 25.40 -3.23 -7.44
N PHE A 285 25.09 -2.20 -6.64
CA PHE A 285 25.09 -0.80 -7.05
C PHE A 285 25.92 0.05 -6.06
N PRO A 286 27.26 0.04 -6.17
CA PRO A 286 28.13 0.85 -5.32
C PRO A 286 27.87 2.37 -5.46
N ALA A 287 28.33 3.15 -4.49
CA ALA A 287 28.21 4.61 -4.49
C ALA A 287 29.00 5.21 -5.66
N GLY A 288 28.26 5.53 -6.74
CA GLY A 288 28.77 6.04 -8.01
C GLY A 288 27.68 6.01 -9.08
N GLU A 289 26.80 4.99 -9.04
CA GLU A 289 25.69 4.84 -10.00
C GLU A 289 24.31 4.62 -9.34
N GLY A 290 24.21 4.48 -8.01
CA GLY A 290 22.91 4.25 -7.36
C GLY A 290 22.84 4.30 -5.84
N ALA A 291 23.95 4.21 -5.09
CA ALA A 291 23.87 4.24 -3.62
C ALA A 291 23.73 5.66 -3.02
N ALA A 292 24.18 6.71 -3.71
CA ALA A 292 23.94 8.10 -3.29
C ALA A 292 22.46 8.50 -3.47
N SER A 293 21.75 7.88 -4.42
CA SER A 293 20.31 8.03 -4.65
C SER A 293 19.45 7.37 -3.55
N LEU A 294 19.94 6.33 -2.88
CA LEU A 294 19.21 5.66 -1.79
C LEU A 294 19.20 6.43 -0.46
N LEU A 295 20.05 7.44 -0.30
CA LEU A 295 20.16 8.25 0.93
C LEU A 295 19.92 9.75 0.69
N TYR A 296 20.01 10.22 -0.56
CA TYR A 296 19.79 11.61 -0.94
C TYR A 296 18.96 11.73 -2.23
N HIS A 297 17.79 11.09 -2.27
CA HIS A 297 16.71 11.71 -3.03
C HIS A 297 16.07 12.75 -2.13
N GLU A 298 16.03 13.99 -2.60
CA GLU A 298 15.11 15.00 -2.05
C GLU A 298 13.75 14.35 -1.83
N PRO A 299 13.03 14.70 -0.75
CA PRO A 299 11.67 14.22 -0.51
C PRO A 299 10.77 14.77 -1.61
N SER A 300 10.82 14.13 -2.76
CA SER A 300 9.79 14.20 -3.77
C SER A 300 8.61 13.52 -3.12
N ILE A 301 7.78 14.34 -2.50
CA ILE A 301 6.43 13.99 -2.09
C ILE A 301 5.85 13.17 -3.23
N VAL A 302 5.57 11.90 -2.94
CA VAL A 302 4.60 11.03 -3.60
C VAL A 302 4.15 11.58 -4.97
N GLN A 303 4.96 11.39 -6.02
CA GLN A 303 4.45 11.58 -7.38
C GLN A 303 3.59 10.36 -7.70
N LEU A 304 2.34 10.42 -7.24
CA LEU A 304 1.26 9.62 -7.81
C LEU A 304 1.24 9.90 -9.31
N SER A 305 0.83 8.92 -10.12
CA SER A 305 0.51 9.27 -11.50
C SER A 305 -0.57 10.34 -11.46
N ALA A 306 -0.54 11.30 -12.39
CA ALA A 306 -1.49 12.41 -12.39
C ALA A 306 -2.95 11.91 -12.35
N GLU A 307 -3.21 10.73 -12.92
CA GLU A 307 -4.53 10.07 -12.86
C GLU A 307 -4.89 9.60 -11.46
N MET A 308 -3.94 9.03 -10.71
CA MET A 308 -4.17 8.57 -9.34
C MET A 308 -4.29 9.75 -8.36
N GLU A 309 -3.47 10.80 -8.54
CA GLU A 309 -3.62 12.05 -7.78
C GLU A 309 -5.02 12.62 -7.99
N ASN A 310 -5.44 12.76 -9.25
CA ASN A 310 -6.78 13.21 -9.58
C ASN A 310 -7.85 12.30 -8.98
N ALA A 311 -7.73 10.97 -9.09
CA ALA A 311 -8.71 10.04 -8.53
C ALA A 311 -8.83 10.18 -7.00
N VAL A 312 -7.71 10.26 -6.28
CA VAL A 312 -7.68 10.43 -4.82
C VAL A 312 -8.28 11.79 -4.43
N VAL A 313 -7.96 12.85 -5.16
CA VAL A 313 -8.52 14.20 -4.95
C VAL A 313 -10.04 14.20 -5.20
N GLN A 314 -10.52 13.53 -6.25
CA GLN A 314 -11.97 13.42 -6.53
C GLN A 314 -12.72 12.64 -5.44
N VAL A 315 -12.13 11.55 -4.92
CA VAL A 315 -12.69 10.82 -3.76
C VAL A 315 -12.70 11.71 -2.52
N GLY A 316 -11.65 12.49 -2.30
CA GLY A 316 -11.59 13.50 -1.24
C GLY A 316 -12.69 14.56 -1.37
N TYR A 317 -12.93 15.08 -2.58
CA TYR A 317 -14.02 16.02 -2.83
C TYR A 317 -15.39 15.41 -2.61
N LEU A 318 -15.60 14.15 -3.01
CA LEU A 318 -16.86 13.44 -2.74
C LEU A 318 -17.09 13.30 -1.23
N GLY A 319 -16.05 12.89 -0.48
CA GLY A 319 -16.12 12.81 0.98
C GLY A 319 -16.40 14.17 1.64
N LEU A 320 -15.77 15.24 1.15
CA LEU A 320 -16.02 16.60 1.62
C LEU A 320 -17.47 17.04 1.35
N ILE A 321 -18.01 16.78 0.16
CA ILE A 321 -19.40 17.10 -0.20
C ILE A 321 -20.37 16.36 0.71
N LEU A 322 -20.16 15.07 0.92
CA LEU A 322 -21.03 14.25 1.79
C LEU A 322 -20.99 14.74 3.24
N LEU A 323 -19.81 15.11 3.74
CA LEU A 323 -19.65 15.65 5.09
C LEU A 323 -20.36 17.01 5.25
N VAL A 324 -20.20 17.91 4.28
CA VAL A 324 -20.92 19.21 4.27
C VAL A 324 -22.43 18.99 4.19
N TYR A 325 -22.88 18.04 3.38
CA TYR A 325 -24.29 17.69 3.23
C TYR A 325 -24.90 17.12 4.52
N GLU A 326 -24.25 16.13 5.13
CA GLU A 326 -24.67 15.55 6.41
C GLU A 326 -24.71 16.61 7.51
N GLY A 327 -23.66 17.44 7.56
CA GLY A 327 -23.56 18.60 8.42
C GLY A 327 -24.73 19.55 8.28
N GLY A 328 -25.04 19.98 7.05
CA GLY A 328 -26.19 20.83 6.75
C GLY A 328 -27.53 20.20 7.08
N ALA A 329 -27.71 18.91 6.78
CA ALA A 329 -28.94 18.16 7.04
C ALA A 329 -29.20 17.94 8.54
N SER A 330 -28.15 17.96 9.37
CA SER A 330 -28.24 17.78 10.82
C SER A 330 -28.62 19.04 11.60
N ILE A 331 -28.68 20.21 10.94
CA ILE A 331 -28.93 21.48 11.60
C ILE A 331 -30.43 21.76 11.73
N SER A 332 -30.87 22.13 12.93
CA SER A 332 -32.24 22.55 13.18
C SER A 332 -32.43 24.04 12.85
N ILE A 333 -33.34 24.34 11.91
CA ILE A 333 -33.73 25.71 11.52
C ILE A 333 -34.16 26.59 12.71
N PRO A 334 -34.91 26.08 13.72
CA PRO A 334 -35.25 26.87 14.90
C PRO A 334 -34.03 27.32 15.70
N ALA A 335 -32.98 26.49 15.80
CA ALA A 335 -31.78 26.82 16.55
C ALA A 335 -30.92 27.87 15.83
N ILE A 336 -30.90 27.87 14.48
CA ILE A 336 -30.31 28.94 13.67
C ILE A 336 -31.00 30.27 14.00
N LYS A 337 -32.34 30.33 13.92
CA LYS A 337 -33.11 31.56 14.16
C LYS A 337 -32.89 32.11 15.58
N ALA A 338 -32.83 31.22 16.58
CA ALA A 338 -32.63 31.61 17.98
C ALA A 338 -31.22 32.15 18.29
N ASN A 339 -30.20 31.74 17.53
CA ASN A 339 -28.79 32.09 17.79
C ASN A 339 -28.14 32.92 16.68
N LEU A 340 -28.92 33.45 15.74
CA LEU A 340 -28.42 34.13 14.55
C LEU A 340 -27.48 35.29 14.90
N ALA A 341 -27.90 36.18 15.80
CA ALA A 341 -27.10 37.35 16.19
C ALA A 341 -25.73 36.96 16.79
N LEU A 342 -25.72 35.95 17.67
CA LEU A 342 -24.49 35.46 18.30
C LEU A 342 -23.57 34.79 17.28
N SER A 343 -24.14 33.99 16.37
CA SER A 343 -23.40 33.30 15.30
C SER A 343 -22.79 34.28 14.32
N THR A 344 -23.50 35.36 13.96
CA THR A 344 -23.00 36.46 13.14
C THR A 344 -21.81 37.15 13.81
N PHE A 345 -21.87 37.42 15.11
CA PHE A 345 -20.77 38.04 15.84
C PHE A 345 -19.52 37.14 15.88
N VAL A 346 -19.72 35.84 16.10
CA VAL A 346 -18.64 34.84 16.07
C VAL A 346 -18.01 34.76 14.67
N ALA A 347 -18.81 34.70 13.61
CA ALA A 347 -18.30 34.70 12.24
C ALA A 347 -17.52 35.98 11.92
N LEU A 348 -18.10 37.16 12.20
CA LEU A 348 -17.45 38.45 11.92
C LEU A 348 -16.13 38.62 12.67
N THR A 349 -16.08 38.23 13.94
CA THR A 349 -14.83 38.29 14.73
C THR A 349 -13.80 37.28 14.23
N GLY A 350 -14.24 36.07 13.87
CA GLY A 350 -13.43 35.02 13.24
C GLY A 350 -12.79 35.47 11.93
N THR A 351 -13.46 36.34 11.16
CA THR A 351 -12.90 36.92 9.94
C THR A 351 -12.08 38.19 10.20
N ALA A 352 -12.57 39.11 11.02
CA ALA A 352 -11.97 40.43 11.21
C ALA A 352 -10.65 40.38 12.00
N ALA A 353 -10.54 39.48 12.99
CA ALA A 353 -9.35 39.40 13.83
C ALA A 353 -8.11 38.88 13.06
N PRO A 354 -8.17 37.77 12.29
CA PRO A 354 -7.03 37.35 11.46
C PRO A 354 -6.70 38.40 10.39
N MET A 355 -7.71 39.02 9.77
CA MET A 355 -7.48 40.05 8.77
C MET A 355 -6.73 41.26 9.35
N GLY A 356 -7.22 41.79 10.48
CA GLY A 356 -6.59 42.91 11.18
C GLY A 356 -5.16 42.61 11.61
N LEU A 357 -4.89 41.38 12.09
CA LEU A 357 -3.56 40.94 12.50
C LEU A 357 -2.54 41.05 11.36
N PHE A 358 -2.89 40.63 10.14
CA PHE A 358 -1.95 40.67 9.01
C PHE A 358 -1.76 42.07 8.43
N PHE A 359 -2.76 42.95 8.51
CA PHE A 359 -2.58 44.36 8.17
C PHE A 359 -1.74 45.12 9.20
N LEU A 360 -1.75 44.71 10.47
CA LEU A 360 -0.89 45.27 11.51
C LEU A 360 0.57 44.78 11.41
N LEU A 361 0.77 43.48 11.19
CA LEU A 361 2.11 42.88 11.16
C LEU A 361 2.81 42.98 9.81
N GLY A 362 2.07 43.02 8.70
CA GLY A 362 2.60 43.04 7.35
C GLY A 362 3.64 44.14 7.07
N PRO A 363 3.41 45.40 7.49
CA PRO A 363 4.39 46.48 7.33
C PRO A 363 5.74 46.21 8.02
N MET A 364 5.75 45.42 9.11
CA MET A 364 6.98 45.08 9.84
C MET A 364 7.87 44.10 9.06
N VAL A 365 7.31 43.40 8.07
CA VAL A 365 8.00 42.40 7.23
C VAL A 365 8.10 42.87 5.77
N GLY A 366 7.73 44.12 5.49
CA GLY A 366 7.74 44.69 4.13
C GLY A 366 6.67 44.12 3.19
N ALA A 367 5.59 43.53 3.74
CA ALA A 367 4.51 42.97 2.93
C ALA A 367 3.59 44.06 2.34
N THR A 368 3.16 43.85 1.10
CA THR A 368 2.19 44.73 0.42
C THR A 368 0.77 44.48 0.92
N GLY A 369 -0.14 45.46 0.76
CA GLY A 369 -1.53 45.33 1.20
C GLY A 369 -2.28 44.14 0.60
N ILE A 370 -1.95 43.74 -0.64
CA ILE A 370 -2.53 42.54 -1.28
C ILE A 370 -1.99 41.27 -0.64
N GLN A 371 -0.70 41.22 -0.29
CA GLN A 371 -0.11 40.08 0.43
C GLN A 371 -0.69 39.96 1.83
N CYS A 372 -0.92 41.08 2.54
CA CYS A 372 -1.60 41.10 3.84
C CYS A 372 -3.04 40.59 3.73
N PHE A 373 -3.77 41.04 2.71
CA PHE A 373 -5.14 40.58 2.44
C PHE A 373 -5.19 39.09 2.11
N ALA A 374 -4.30 38.59 1.25
CA ALA A 374 -4.24 37.18 0.89
C ALA A 374 -3.86 36.29 2.08
N ALA A 375 -2.90 36.71 2.91
CA ALA A 375 -2.50 36.00 4.11
C ALA A 375 -3.60 35.99 5.19
N GLY A 376 -4.27 37.12 5.40
CA GLY A 376 -5.44 37.22 6.28
C GLY A 376 -6.58 36.32 5.80
N ALA A 377 -6.94 36.38 4.52
CA ALA A 377 -7.99 35.55 3.92
C ALA A 377 -7.69 34.04 4.02
N ALA A 378 -6.42 33.64 3.94
CA ALA A 378 -6.03 32.24 4.12
C ALA A 378 -6.26 31.74 5.55
N LEU A 379 -6.10 32.59 6.56
CA LEU A 379 -6.29 32.25 7.98
C LEU A 379 -7.73 32.41 8.48
N CYS A 380 -8.57 33.16 7.76
CA CYS A 380 -10.00 33.19 8.01
C CYS A 380 -10.71 31.87 7.65
N ALA A 381 -10.05 30.91 7.00
CA ALA A 381 -10.69 29.69 6.53
C ALA A 381 -11.07 28.74 7.68
N THR A 382 -12.36 28.68 8.03
CA THR A 382 -12.90 27.69 8.97
C THR A 382 -13.13 26.34 8.27
N SER A 383 -12.64 25.23 8.86
CA SER A 383 -12.92 23.89 8.35
C SER A 383 -14.23 23.35 8.93
N LEU A 384 -15.30 23.48 8.16
CA LEU A 384 -16.62 22.95 8.50
C LEU A 384 -16.58 21.41 8.71
N GLY A 385 -15.75 20.70 7.93
CA GLY A 385 -15.62 19.25 8.01
C GLY A 385 -15.08 18.72 9.34
N THR A 386 -13.99 19.32 9.83
CA THR A 386 -13.43 18.93 11.14
C THR A 386 -14.33 19.39 12.28
N THR A 387 -14.94 20.57 12.16
CA THR A 387 -15.85 21.13 13.17
C THR A 387 -17.06 20.22 13.40
N PHE A 388 -17.74 19.79 12.34
CA PHE A 388 -18.88 18.86 12.47
C PHE A 388 -18.48 17.49 12.99
N THR A 389 -17.34 16.97 12.54
CA THR A 389 -16.80 15.71 13.07
C THR A 389 -16.58 15.80 14.58
N VAL A 390 -15.92 16.86 15.06
CA VAL A 390 -15.64 17.05 16.50
C VAL A 390 -16.92 17.26 17.32
N LEU A 391 -17.88 18.05 16.82
CA LEU A 391 -19.15 18.27 17.49
C LEU A 391 -19.97 16.97 17.57
N ALA A 392 -19.99 16.17 16.51
CA ALA A 392 -20.67 14.88 16.46
C ALA A 392 -20.03 13.86 17.41
N THR A 393 -18.70 13.71 17.39
CA THR A 393 -18.00 12.78 18.27
C THR A 393 -18.09 13.18 19.74
N SER A 394 -18.29 14.46 20.03
CA SER A 394 -18.42 14.97 21.40
C SER A 394 -19.88 15.02 21.89
N GLY A 395 -20.85 14.63 21.06
CA GLY A 395 -22.27 14.71 21.41
C GLY A 395 -22.81 16.14 21.58
N LEU A 396 -22.12 17.14 21.01
CA LEU A 396 -22.45 18.56 21.19
C LEU A 396 -23.31 19.14 20.05
N THR A 397 -23.65 18.36 19.03
CA THR A 397 -24.38 18.82 17.82
C THR A 397 -25.73 19.48 18.14
N SER A 398 -26.47 18.92 19.09
CA SER A 398 -27.79 19.42 19.50
C SER A 398 -27.73 20.55 20.54
N THR A 399 -26.53 20.92 21.01
CA THR A 399 -26.37 21.97 22.02
C THR A 399 -26.40 23.36 21.41
N ARG A 400 -26.66 24.37 22.24
CA ARG A 400 -26.56 25.78 21.83
C ARG A 400 -25.16 26.11 21.27
N LEU A 401 -24.11 25.56 21.88
CA LEU A 401 -22.73 25.72 21.41
C LEU A 401 -22.55 25.12 20.01
N GLY A 402 -23.01 23.88 19.80
CA GLY A 402 -22.97 23.22 18.51
C GLY A 402 -23.72 24.00 17.43
N SER A 403 -24.92 24.50 17.75
CA SER A 403 -25.72 25.32 16.84
C SER A 403 -25.04 26.65 16.47
N VAL A 404 -24.46 27.36 17.45
CA VAL A 404 -23.76 28.63 17.21
C VAL A 404 -22.52 28.43 16.35
N ILE A 405 -21.68 27.44 16.69
CA ILE A 405 -20.45 27.14 15.95
C ILE A 405 -20.77 26.69 14.51
N SER A 406 -21.77 25.83 14.35
CA SER A 406 -22.20 25.34 13.03
C SER A 406 -22.72 26.46 12.15
N THR A 407 -23.57 27.33 12.71
CA THR A 407 -24.15 28.47 11.99
C THR A 407 -23.06 29.48 11.63
N ALA A 408 -22.13 29.79 12.54
CA ALA A 408 -21.02 30.69 12.28
C ALA A 408 -20.08 30.16 11.19
N ALA A 409 -19.72 28.86 11.23
CA ALA A 409 -18.87 28.23 10.23
C ALA A 409 -19.50 28.27 8.81
N MET A 410 -20.82 28.07 8.70
CA MET A 410 -21.52 28.18 7.42
C MET A 410 -21.55 29.62 6.88
N MET A 411 -21.70 30.62 7.76
CA MET A 411 -21.67 32.04 7.36
C MET A 411 -20.27 32.47 6.90
N ASP A 412 -19.23 31.95 7.53
CA ASP A 412 -17.83 32.22 7.19
C ASP A 412 -17.46 31.65 5.80
N ASP A 413 -18.01 30.50 5.40
CA ASP A 413 -17.79 29.90 4.07
C ASP A 413 -18.29 30.81 2.92
N VAL A 414 -19.39 31.54 3.13
CA VAL A 414 -19.88 32.55 2.18
C VAL A 414 -18.88 33.68 2.00
N VAL A 415 -18.39 34.22 3.13
CA VAL A 415 -17.42 35.31 3.14
C VAL A 415 -16.10 34.84 2.50
N ARG A 416 -15.70 33.60 2.74
CA ARG A 416 -14.52 32.99 2.16
C ARG A 416 -14.61 32.84 0.64
N LEU A 417 -15.77 32.44 0.09
CA LEU A 417 -15.96 32.38 -1.37
C LEU A 417 -15.76 33.75 -2.02
N VAL A 418 -16.23 34.82 -1.37
CA VAL A 418 -16.00 36.20 -1.82
C VAL A 418 -14.51 36.56 -1.74
N MET A 419 -13.82 36.24 -0.65
CA MET A 419 -12.40 36.53 -0.46
C MET A 419 -11.51 35.80 -1.48
N VAL A 420 -11.74 34.50 -1.71
CA VAL A 420 -10.98 33.70 -2.69
C VAL A 420 -11.10 34.29 -4.10
N GLN A 421 -12.30 34.74 -4.46
CA GLN A 421 -12.54 35.35 -5.76
C GLN A 421 -11.87 36.73 -5.89
N ILE A 422 -11.86 37.53 -4.82
CA ILE A 422 -11.12 38.82 -4.77
C ILE A 422 -9.62 38.56 -4.93
N VAL A 423 -9.05 37.61 -4.19
CA VAL A 423 -7.62 37.25 -4.28
C VAL A 423 -7.27 36.77 -5.69
N SER A 424 -8.10 35.92 -6.30
CA SER A 424 -7.89 35.42 -7.67
C SER A 424 -7.94 36.54 -8.71
N SER A 425 -8.83 37.52 -8.54
CA SER A 425 -8.99 38.67 -9.45
C SER A 425 -7.84 39.66 -9.33
N LEU A 426 -7.31 39.86 -8.11
CA LEU A 426 -6.14 40.71 -7.86
C LEU A 426 -4.84 40.04 -8.35
N GLY A 427 -4.76 38.71 -8.28
CA GLY A 427 -3.59 37.94 -8.73
C GLY A 427 -3.42 37.89 -10.25
N SER A 428 -4.47 38.12 -11.04
CA SER A 428 -4.40 38.13 -12.52
C SER A 428 -3.95 39.46 -13.13
N GLY A 429 -3.59 40.47 -12.32
CA GLY A 429 -3.10 41.77 -12.78
C GLY A 429 -4.19 42.70 -13.35
N SER A 430 -5.47 42.36 -13.15
CA SER A 430 -6.60 43.18 -13.61
C SER A 430 -6.85 44.34 -12.64
N THR A 431 -6.76 45.58 -13.12
CA THR A 431 -6.95 46.81 -12.31
C THR A 431 -8.42 47.16 -12.00
N LYS A 432 -9.37 46.38 -12.53
CA LYS A 432 -10.80 46.52 -12.26
C LYS A 432 -11.35 45.20 -11.73
N VAL A 433 -11.79 45.21 -10.47
CA VAL A 433 -12.66 44.16 -9.94
C VAL A 433 -14.01 44.31 -10.67
N GLN A 434 -14.36 43.37 -11.54
CA GLN A 434 -15.69 43.36 -12.16
C GLN A 434 -16.75 43.30 -11.04
N GLU A 435 -17.75 44.19 -11.08
CA GLU A 435 -18.82 44.26 -10.07
C GLU A 435 -19.55 42.92 -9.92
N THR A 436 -19.70 42.18 -11.02
CA THR A 436 -20.29 40.84 -11.07
C THR A 436 -19.52 39.80 -10.24
N THR A 437 -18.24 40.03 -9.97
CA THR A 437 -17.35 39.12 -9.24
C THR A 437 -17.58 39.14 -7.73
N VAL A 438 -18.03 40.28 -7.19
CA VAL A 438 -18.36 40.44 -5.76
C VAL A 438 -19.86 40.36 -5.54
N VAL A 439 -20.65 40.97 -6.44
CA VAL A 439 -22.11 41.02 -6.32
C VAL A 439 -22.73 39.63 -6.48
N ARG A 440 -22.23 38.79 -7.40
CA ARG A 440 -22.85 37.48 -7.66
C ARG A 440 -22.73 36.50 -6.48
N PRO A 441 -21.55 36.27 -5.86
CA PRO A 441 -21.45 35.37 -4.72
C PRO A 441 -22.19 35.89 -3.49
N VAL A 442 -22.13 37.21 -3.24
CA VAL A 442 -22.87 37.85 -2.14
C VAL A 442 -24.38 37.71 -2.36
N PHE A 443 -24.89 38.02 -3.55
CA PHE A 443 -26.31 37.93 -3.87
C PHE A 443 -26.83 36.50 -3.85
N VAL A 444 -26.09 35.53 -4.40
CA VAL A 444 -26.43 34.10 -4.34
C VAL A 444 -26.49 33.63 -2.89
N SER A 445 -25.52 34.01 -2.06
CA SER A 445 -25.47 33.60 -0.66
C SER A 445 -26.55 34.26 0.19
N PHE A 446 -26.85 35.54 -0.06
CA PHE A 446 -27.92 36.28 0.61
C PHE A 446 -29.30 35.73 0.22
N THR A 447 -29.49 35.40 -1.07
CA THR A 447 -30.71 34.75 -1.56
C THR A 447 -30.87 33.37 -0.92
N PHE A 448 -29.81 32.56 -0.84
CA PHE A 448 -29.85 31.26 -0.19
C PHE A 448 -30.16 31.37 1.31
N ALA A 449 -29.55 32.33 2.01
CA ALA A 449 -29.78 32.58 3.43
C ALA A 449 -31.20 33.08 3.75
N ILE A 450 -31.89 33.72 2.80
CA ILE A 450 -33.27 34.19 2.97
C ILE A 450 -34.30 33.16 2.51
N VAL A 451 -34.05 32.48 1.39
CA VAL A 451 -35.02 31.58 0.74
C VAL A 451 -35.06 30.19 1.40
N VAL A 452 -33.95 29.67 1.91
CA VAL A 452 -33.90 28.34 2.56
C VAL A 452 -34.61 28.27 3.93
N PRO A 453 -34.61 29.32 4.78
CA PRO A 453 -35.33 29.29 6.05
C PRO A 453 -36.80 29.78 5.99
N LEU A 454 -37.33 30.07 4.79
CA LEU A 454 -38.75 30.31 4.47
C LEU A 454 -39.37 29.02 3.92
#